data_AF-A0A1I7UZ82-F1
#
_entry.id   AF-A0A1I7UZ82-F1
#
_cell.length_a   1.000
_cell.length_b   1.000
_cell.length_c   1.000
_cell.angle_alpha   90.00
_cell.angle_beta   90.00
_cell.angle_gamma   90.00
#
_symmetry.space_group_name_H-M   'P 1'
#
loop_
_entity.id
_entity.type
_entity.pdbx_description
1 polymer ?
#
loop_
_entity_poly.entity_id
_entity_poly.type
_entity_poly.pdbx_seq_one_letter_code
_entity_poly.pdbx_strand_id
1 'polypeptide(L)'
;MNQFELKERNPHGSGLPVVCENVQNPLEVIYICPSEKALSHEEVISALTARRATTLKIAAKIKPGLLYSGGFGLFNSVQITHCQWMTMKNLIDLTSQCRIVYALNTRFDSDDMNKFIKQWMYGCMIRLKVMILNVERTNFDAIFRGMDEERIEAKKTFVYTL
;
A
#
# COMPACT_ATOMS: atom_id res chain seq x y z
N MET A 1 -21.70 20.77 -6.85
CA MET A 1 -21.29 21.48 -5.63
C MET A 1 -21.85 20.67 -4.47
N ASN A 2 -21.09 19.69 -3.98
CA ASN A 2 -21.58 18.77 -2.95
C ASN A 2 -21.02 19.22 -1.60
N GLN A 3 -21.94 19.41 -0.65
CA GLN A 3 -21.68 19.93 0.68
C GLN A 3 -20.85 18.92 1.49
N PHE A 4 -19.74 19.40 2.06
CA PHE A 4 -19.00 18.71 3.10
C PHE A 4 -19.72 18.95 4.44
N GLU A 5 -20.35 17.94 5.01
CA GLU A 5 -20.69 17.96 6.43
C GLU A 5 -19.50 17.41 7.22
N LEU A 6 -18.70 18.32 7.78
CA LEU A 6 -17.77 18.03 8.85
C LEU A 6 -18.57 17.83 10.13
N LYS A 7 -18.77 16.58 10.55
CA LYS A 7 -19.30 16.29 11.88
C LYS A 7 -18.13 16.22 12.86
N GLU A 8 -17.75 17.37 13.42
CA GLU A 8 -16.84 17.41 14.56
C GLU A 8 -17.56 17.13 15.88
N ARG A 9 -16.80 16.46 16.77
CA ARG A 9 -16.91 16.32 18.24
C ARG A 9 -17.29 14.93 18.76
N ASN A 10 -16.28 14.25 19.30
CA ASN A 10 -16.46 13.40 20.46
C ASN A 10 -15.86 14.14 21.69
N PRO A 11 -16.66 14.57 22.68
CA PRO A 11 -16.17 15.29 23.85
C PRO A 11 -15.63 14.39 24.97
N HIS A 12 -15.57 13.06 24.79
CA HIS A 12 -15.12 12.15 25.85
C HIS A 12 -14.00 11.21 25.37
N GLY A 13 -12.86 11.30 26.06
CA GLY A 13 -11.63 10.56 25.79
C GLY A 13 -11.77 9.06 25.91
N SER A 14 -12.08 8.40 24.80
CA SER A 14 -11.81 6.98 24.58
C SER A 14 -11.05 6.84 23.26
N GLY A 15 -9.85 6.27 23.34
CA GLY A 15 -8.85 6.23 22.26
C GLY A 15 -9.15 5.18 21.20
N LEU A 16 -10.18 5.42 20.39
CA LEU A 16 -10.35 4.71 19.12
C LEU A 16 -10.11 5.68 17.96
N PRO A 17 -9.40 5.26 16.90
CA PRO A 17 -9.24 6.09 15.72
C PRO A 17 -10.60 6.31 15.07
N VAL A 18 -10.87 7.56 14.64
CA VAL A 18 -12.08 7.90 13.90
C VAL A 18 -12.03 7.16 12.56
N VAL A 19 -12.78 6.06 12.46
CA VAL A 19 -13.02 5.36 11.20
C VAL A 19 -14.13 6.14 10.49
N CYS A 20 -13.78 6.89 9.45
CA CYS A 20 -14.77 7.55 8.61
C CYS A 20 -15.40 6.50 7.68
N GLU A 21 -16.41 5.77 8.16
CA GLU A 21 -17.25 4.91 7.32
C GLU A 21 -18.20 5.80 6.50
N ASN A 22 -17.98 5.90 5.18
CA ASN A 22 -18.87 6.64 4.29
C ASN A 22 -20.03 5.73 3.85
N VAL A 23 -21.24 5.99 4.35
CA VAL A 23 -22.42 5.08 4.26
C VAL A 23 -23.06 5.02 2.86
N GLN A 24 -22.47 5.64 1.82
CA GLN A 24 -23.08 5.72 0.47
C GLN A 24 -22.13 5.38 -0.69
N ASN A 25 -21.19 4.45 -0.48
CA ASN A 25 -20.44 3.85 -1.57
C ASN A 25 -20.28 2.32 -1.36
N PRO A 26 -20.58 1.45 -2.33
CA PRO A 26 -20.33 0.00 -2.25
C PRO A 26 -18.84 -0.39 -2.12
N LEU A 27 -17.92 0.57 -2.09
CA LEU A 27 -16.51 0.36 -1.81
C LEU A 27 -16.28 0.49 -0.31
N GLU A 28 -16.23 -0.63 0.40
CA GLU A 28 -15.79 -0.72 1.79
C GLU A 28 -14.32 -0.25 1.91
N VAL A 29 -14.11 1.01 2.30
CA VAL A 29 -12.79 1.64 2.45
C VAL A 29 -12.50 1.90 3.92
N ILE A 30 -11.34 1.44 4.39
CA ILE A 30 -10.76 1.92 5.66
C ILE A 30 -9.79 3.04 5.32
N TYR A 31 -10.09 4.25 5.78
CA TYR A 31 -9.20 5.39 5.64
C TYR A 31 -8.85 5.98 7.00
N ILE A 32 -7.56 5.92 7.34
CA ILE A 32 -7.00 6.56 8.53
C ILE A 32 -6.28 7.83 8.08
N CYS A 33 -6.95 8.96 8.28
CA CYS A 33 -6.47 10.30 7.91
C CYS A 33 -5.15 10.65 8.61
N PRO A 34 -4.36 11.57 8.05
CA PRO A 34 -3.24 12.17 8.77
C PRO A 34 -3.68 12.72 10.12
N SER A 35 -2.86 12.52 11.15
CA SER A 35 -3.12 12.99 12.52
C SER A 35 -1.80 13.43 13.15
N GLU A 36 -1.88 14.36 14.10
CA GLU A 36 -0.75 14.75 14.95
C GLU A 36 -0.27 13.58 15.80
N LYS A 37 -1.21 12.78 16.32
CA LYS A 37 -0.92 11.60 17.12
C LYS A 37 -0.61 10.42 16.22
N ALA A 38 0.57 9.83 16.39
CA ALA A 38 0.94 8.60 15.71
C ALA A 38 0.08 7.41 16.18
N LEU A 39 -0.31 6.55 15.24
CA LEU A 39 -1.05 5.32 15.51
C LEU A 39 -0.23 4.36 16.37
N SER A 40 -0.90 3.76 17.35
CA SER A 40 -0.39 2.61 18.08
C SER A 40 -0.23 1.39 17.18
N HIS A 41 0.57 0.42 17.62
CA HIS A 41 0.76 -0.83 16.88
C HIS A 41 -0.56 -1.61 16.77
N GLU A 42 -1.38 -1.59 17.82
CA GLU A 42 -2.69 -2.26 17.83
C GLU A 42 -3.66 -1.68 16.80
N GLU A 43 -3.73 -0.34 16.69
CA GLU A 43 -4.57 0.32 15.68
C GLU A 43 -4.14 -0.03 14.26
N VAL A 44 -2.82 -0.08 14.01
CA VAL A 44 -2.29 -0.47 12.70
C VAL A 44 -2.58 -1.95 12.42
N ILE A 45 -2.33 -2.85 13.36
CA ILE A 45 -2.59 -4.29 13.19
C ILE A 45 -4.07 -4.55 12.95
N SER A 46 -4.96 -3.89 13.69
CA SER A 46 -6.41 -3.97 13.48
C SER A 46 -6.79 -3.56 12.05
N ALA A 47 -6.23 -2.44 11.57
CA ALA A 47 -6.48 -1.98 10.20
C ALA A 47 -5.90 -2.93 9.13
N LEU A 48 -4.70 -3.47 9.34
CA LEU A 48 -4.03 -4.40 8.42
C LEU A 48 -4.73 -5.76 8.32
N THR A 49 -5.47 -6.17 9.35
CA THR A 49 -6.14 -7.48 9.43
C THR A 49 -7.64 -7.41 9.13
N ALA A 50 -8.17 -6.21 8.91
CA ALA A 50 -9.59 -6.00 8.63
C ALA A 50 -10.04 -6.78 7.39
N ARG A 51 -11.19 -7.46 7.51
CA ARG A 51 -11.79 -8.28 6.44
C ARG A 51 -13.05 -7.68 5.82
N ARG A 52 -13.49 -6.55 6.33
CA ARG A 52 -14.73 -5.86 5.95
C ARG A 52 -14.46 -4.72 4.96
N ALA A 53 -13.29 -4.73 4.32
CA ALA A 53 -12.86 -3.66 3.44
C ALA A 53 -12.00 -4.22 2.33
N THR A 54 -12.19 -3.68 1.14
CA THR A 54 -11.39 -4.04 -0.04
C THR A 54 -10.31 -3.00 -0.33
N THR A 55 -10.39 -1.83 0.33
CA THR A 55 -9.37 -0.78 0.22
C THR A 55 -8.91 -0.33 1.59
N LEU A 56 -7.60 -0.29 1.79
CA LEU A 56 -6.97 0.26 2.99
C LEU A 56 -6.12 1.47 2.63
N LYS A 57 -6.33 2.56 3.35
CA LYS A 57 -5.54 3.80 3.24
C LYS A 57 -5.10 4.24 4.63
N ILE A 58 -3.79 4.28 4.88
CA ILE A 58 -3.21 4.78 6.14
C ILE A 58 -2.27 5.93 5.80
N ALA A 59 -2.73 7.15 6.08
CA ALA A 59 -1.94 8.37 5.89
C ALA A 59 -1.34 8.89 7.20
N ALA A 60 -1.86 8.46 8.37
CA ALA A 60 -1.29 8.79 9.67
C ALA A 60 0.12 8.21 9.88
N LYS A 61 0.92 8.91 10.69
CA LYS A 61 2.20 8.38 11.18
C LYS A 61 1.97 7.15 12.05
N ILE A 62 2.89 6.21 11.99
CA ILE A 62 2.87 4.99 12.80
C ILE A 62 3.97 5.10 13.86
N LYS A 63 3.68 4.72 15.11
CA LYS A 63 4.70 4.68 16.15
C LYS A 63 5.88 3.78 15.72
N PRO A 64 7.13 4.20 15.93
CA PRO A 64 8.30 3.41 15.53
C PRO A 64 8.32 2.06 16.26
N GLY A 65 9.09 1.11 15.72
CA GLY A 65 9.28 -0.21 16.33
C GLY A 65 8.14 -1.21 16.09
N LEU A 66 7.23 -0.93 15.15
CA LEU A 66 6.25 -1.93 14.72
C LEU A 66 6.98 -3.12 14.08
N LEU A 67 6.79 -4.31 14.64
CA LEU A 67 7.24 -5.58 14.08
C LEU A 67 6.01 -6.42 13.72
N TYR A 68 5.69 -6.47 12.43
CA TYR A 68 4.51 -7.18 11.96
C TYR A 68 4.89 -8.43 11.18
N SER A 69 4.41 -9.58 11.64
CA SER A 69 4.59 -10.89 10.99
C SER A 69 3.27 -11.61 10.68
N GLY A 70 2.13 -10.95 10.95
CA GLY A 70 0.80 -11.49 10.68
C GLY A 70 0.40 -11.42 9.20
N GLY A 71 -0.72 -12.05 8.87
CA GLY A 71 -1.31 -11.99 7.52
C GLY A 71 -2.11 -10.72 7.28
N PHE A 72 -2.18 -10.26 6.04
CA PHE A 72 -2.99 -9.10 5.66
C PHE A 72 -4.45 -9.47 5.43
N GLY A 73 -5.35 -8.51 5.61
CA GLY A 73 -6.72 -8.56 5.11
C GLY A 73 -6.76 -8.70 3.58
N LEU A 74 -7.92 -9.10 3.05
CA LEU A 74 -8.11 -9.33 1.61
C LEU A 74 -8.37 -8.01 0.86
N PHE A 75 -7.37 -7.16 0.79
CA PHE A 75 -7.46 -5.88 0.11
C PHE A 75 -7.19 -6.00 -1.39
N ASN A 76 -8.02 -5.36 -2.21
CA ASN A 76 -7.73 -5.10 -3.62
C ASN A 76 -6.74 -3.94 -3.79
N SER A 77 -6.78 -2.95 -2.89
CA SER A 77 -5.93 -1.77 -2.94
C SER A 77 -5.44 -1.38 -1.55
N VAL A 78 -4.13 -1.18 -1.41
CA VAL A 78 -3.50 -0.73 -0.17
C VAL A 78 -2.62 0.48 -0.44
N GLN A 79 -2.80 1.52 0.37
CA GLN A 79 -1.97 2.72 0.37
C GLN A 79 -1.53 3.05 1.79
N ILE A 80 -0.22 3.03 2.04
CA ILE A 80 0.35 3.36 3.35
C ILE A 80 1.46 4.38 3.14
N THR A 81 1.35 5.53 3.81
CA THR A 81 2.28 6.65 3.62
C THR A 81 3.58 6.49 4.41
N HIS A 82 3.55 5.81 5.56
CA HIS A 82 4.68 5.69 6.48
C HIS A 82 5.11 4.23 6.66
N CYS A 83 5.74 3.67 5.63
CA CYS A 83 6.09 2.25 5.54
C CYS A 83 7.48 1.88 6.09
N GLN A 84 8.09 2.70 6.96
CA GLN A 84 9.43 2.38 7.49
C GLN A 84 9.49 1.08 8.30
N TRP A 85 8.35 0.58 8.77
CA TRP A 85 8.22 -0.69 9.49
C TRP A 85 8.14 -1.92 8.56
N MET A 86 7.85 -1.71 7.27
CA MET A 86 7.56 -2.78 6.34
C MET A 86 8.83 -3.53 5.96
N THR A 87 8.82 -4.84 6.14
CA THR A 87 9.90 -5.73 5.68
C THR A 87 9.64 -6.23 4.26
N MET A 88 10.67 -6.77 3.59
CA MET A 88 10.50 -7.38 2.26
C MET A 88 9.47 -8.52 2.29
N LYS A 89 9.45 -9.31 3.37
CA LYS A 89 8.43 -10.35 3.57
C LYS A 89 7.03 -9.75 3.60
N ASN A 90 6.83 -8.66 4.36
CA ASN A 90 5.53 -7.98 4.42
C ASN A 90 5.08 -7.48 3.03
N LEU A 91 6.01 -6.91 2.26
CA LEU A 91 5.72 -6.44 0.91
C LEU A 91 5.27 -7.60 0.01
N ILE A 92 6.01 -8.72 -0.01
CA ILE A 92 5.70 -9.91 -0.80
C ILE A 92 4.35 -10.51 -0.38
N ASP A 93 4.12 -10.69 0.93
CA ASP A 93 2.87 -11.23 1.45
C ASP A 93 1.69 -10.35 1.00
N LEU A 94 1.84 -9.02 1.07
CA LEU A 94 0.83 -8.06 0.65
C LEU A 94 0.58 -8.13 -0.87
N THR A 95 1.63 -8.11 -1.69
CA THR A 95 1.52 -8.11 -3.16
C THR A 95 1.06 -9.45 -3.75
N SER A 96 1.21 -10.56 -3.02
CA SER A 96 0.71 -11.87 -3.44
C SER A 96 -0.82 -11.91 -3.63
N GLN A 97 -1.54 -11.09 -2.88
CA GLN A 97 -3.01 -11.06 -2.85
C GLN A 97 -3.59 -9.74 -3.31
N CYS A 98 -2.83 -8.64 -3.24
CA CYS A 98 -3.28 -7.30 -3.57
C CYS A 98 -3.05 -6.93 -5.05
N ARG A 99 -3.95 -6.12 -5.61
CA ARG A 99 -3.84 -5.67 -7.01
C ARG A 99 -3.05 -4.36 -7.14
N ILE A 100 -3.20 -3.49 -6.16
CA ILE A 100 -2.67 -2.13 -6.19
C ILE A 100 -2.01 -1.84 -4.84
N VAL A 101 -0.71 -1.55 -4.85
CA VAL A 101 0.05 -1.23 -3.64
C VAL A 101 0.76 0.11 -3.80
N TYR A 102 0.51 1.02 -2.86
CA TYR A 102 1.26 2.25 -2.68
C TYR A 102 1.93 2.20 -1.31
N ALA A 103 3.26 2.09 -1.29
CA ALA A 103 4.05 2.08 -0.07
C ALA A 103 5.07 3.21 -0.13
N LEU A 104 4.83 4.27 0.65
CA LEU A 104 5.68 5.46 0.68
C LEU A 104 6.52 5.47 1.95
N ASN A 105 7.62 6.23 1.91
CA ASN A 105 8.58 6.34 3.01
C ASN A 105 9.00 4.96 3.55
N THR A 106 9.44 4.09 2.64
CA THR A 106 9.98 2.77 2.98
C THR A 106 11.44 2.88 3.40
N ARG A 107 12.01 1.77 3.89
CA ARG A 107 13.47 1.63 4.08
C ARG A 107 14.12 0.78 2.99
N PHE A 108 13.38 0.42 1.94
CA PHE A 108 13.91 -0.40 0.87
C PHE A 108 14.95 0.38 0.08
N ASP A 109 15.99 -0.34 -0.32
CA ASP A 109 17.04 0.16 -1.20
C ASP A 109 16.96 -0.49 -2.59
N SER A 110 17.94 -0.18 -3.44
CA SER A 110 17.97 -0.67 -4.82
C SER A 110 18.20 -2.20 -4.90
N ASP A 111 18.91 -2.79 -3.95
CA ASP A 111 19.17 -4.24 -3.93
C ASP A 111 17.93 -5.01 -3.45
N ASP A 112 17.18 -4.46 -2.50
CA ASP A 112 15.88 -4.96 -2.09
C ASP A 112 14.89 -4.95 -3.26
N MET A 113 14.87 -3.86 -4.04
CA MET A 113 14.04 -3.79 -5.25
C MET A 113 14.46 -4.79 -6.32
N ASN A 114 15.77 -5.04 -6.51
CA ASN A 114 16.25 -6.08 -7.42
C ASN A 114 15.69 -7.46 -7.05
N LYS A 115 15.75 -7.82 -5.75
CA LYS A 115 15.19 -9.08 -5.24
C LYS A 115 13.69 -9.14 -5.45
N PHE A 116 12.97 -8.05 -5.14
CA PHE A 116 11.53 -7.97 -5.33
C PHE A 116 11.13 -8.19 -6.79
N ILE A 117 11.75 -7.47 -7.73
CA ILE A 117 11.40 -7.54 -9.15
C ILE A 117 11.68 -8.95 -9.70
N LYS A 118 12.80 -9.57 -9.33
CA LYS A 118 13.08 -10.97 -9.71
C LYS A 118 11.97 -11.91 -9.23
N GLN A 119 11.57 -11.81 -7.96
CA GLN A 119 10.45 -12.61 -7.40
C GLN A 119 9.13 -12.34 -8.12
N TRP A 120 8.87 -11.08 -8.51
CA TRP A 120 7.67 -10.73 -9.26
C TRP A 120 7.68 -11.36 -10.66
N MET A 121 8.82 -11.32 -11.36
CA MET A 121 8.99 -11.93 -12.69
C MET A 121 8.88 -13.46 -12.67
N TYR A 122 9.24 -14.12 -11.57
CA TYR A 122 9.00 -15.56 -11.39
C TYR A 122 7.50 -15.95 -11.29
N GLY A 123 6.58 -14.97 -11.28
CA GLY A 123 5.14 -15.21 -11.35
C GLY A 123 4.46 -15.39 -9.99
N CYS A 124 5.15 -15.14 -8.88
CA CYS A 124 4.59 -15.30 -7.53
C CYS A 124 3.49 -14.28 -7.16
N MET A 125 3.31 -13.22 -7.97
CA MET A 125 2.41 -12.09 -7.66
C MET A 125 1.42 -11.83 -8.81
N ILE A 126 0.69 -12.88 -9.24
CA ILE A 126 -0.22 -12.83 -10.41
C ILE A 126 -1.33 -11.78 -10.33
N ARG A 127 -1.69 -11.31 -9.13
CA ARG A 127 -2.76 -10.32 -8.93
C ARG A 127 -2.24 -8.89 -9.00
N LEU A 128 -0.95 -8.67 -8.76
CA LEU A 128 -0.35 -7.34 -8.70
C LEU A 128 -0.37 -6.71 -10.09
N LYS A 129 -0.95 -5.52 -10.19
CA LYS A 129 -0.99 -4.74 -11.44
C LYS A 129 -0.25 -3.42 -11.35
N VAL A 130 -0.29 -2.80 -10.17
CA VAL A 130 0.33 -1.51 -9.93
C VAL A 130 1.03 -1.55 -8.60
N MET A 131 2.29 -1.13 -8.60
CA MET A 131 3.05 -0.90 -7.38
C MET A 131 3.76 0.44 -7.49
N ILE A 132 3.56 1.29 -6.49
CA ILE A 132 4.33 2.52 -6.31
C ILE A 132 5.07 2.43 -4.99
N LEU A 133 6.40 2.46 -5.07
CA LEU A 133 7.31 2.42 -3.94
C LEU A 133 8.22 3.64 -3.99
N ASN A 134 8.42 4.27 -2.83
CA ASN A 134 9.47 5.27 -2.69
C ASN A 134 10.72 4.59 -2.11
N VAL A 135 11.80 4.60 -2.89
CA VAL A 135 13.11 4.01 -2.58
C VAL A 135 14.06 5.17 -2.37
N GLU A 136 14.76 5.19 -1.23
CA GLU A 136 15.71 6.26 -0.96
C GLU A 136 16.95 6.07 -1.85
N ARG A 137 17.31 7.09 -2.65
CA ARG A 137 18.48 7.07 -3.57
C ARG A 137 18.47 5.92 -4.57
N THR A 138 17.51 5.96 -5.49
CA THR A 138 17.36 4.98 -6.58
C THR A 138 18.63 4.86 -7.44
N ASN A 139 19.15 3.64 -7.56
CA ASN A 139 20.17 3.26 -8.54
C ASN A 139 19.57 2.21 -9.48
N PHE A 140 19.23 2.62 -10.70
CA PHE A 140 18.57 1.75 -11.67
C PHE A 140 19.45 0.57 -12.11
N ASP A 141 20.77 0.75 -12.22
CA ASP A 141 21.70 -0.32 -12.56
C ASP A 141 21.67 -1.42 -11.49
N ALA A 142 21.59 -1.03 -10.21
CA ALA A 142 21.46 -1.97 -9.11
C ALA A 142 20.08 -2.67 -9.11
N ILE A 143 19.00 -1.92 -9.37
CA ILE A 143 17.63 -2.45 -9.43
C ILE A 143 17.49 -3.51 -10.53
N PHE A 144 18.03 -3.27 -11.72
CA PHE A 144 17.89 -4.18 -12.87
C PHE A 144 19.08 -5.12 -13.06
N ARG A 145 20.03 -5.15 -12.11
CA ARG A 145 21.22 -5.99 -12.18
C ARG A 145 20.89 -7.46 -12.41
N GLY A 146 21.46 -8.02 -13.48
CA GLY A 146 21.28 -9.42 -13.88
C GLY A 146 19.87 -9.74 -14.37
N MET A 147 19.18 -8.74 -14.94
CA MET A 147 17.99 -8.94 -15.76
C MET A 147 18.41 -8.71 -17.21
N ASP A 148 18.08 -9.65 -18.10
CA ASP A 148 18.39 -9.50 -19.52
C ASP A 148 17.48 -8.44 -20.14
N GLU A 149 18.06 -7.50 -20.88
CA GLU A 149 17.32 -6.53 -21.65
C GLU A 149 16.70 -7.19 -22.87
N GLU A 150 15.48 -7.74 -22.74
CA GLU A 150 14.68 -8.04 -23.92
C GLU A 150 14.02 -6.75 -24.43
N ARG A 151 14.49 -6.27 -25.58
CA ARG A 151 13.80 -5.19 -26.32
C ARG A 151 12.42 -5.67 -26.73
N ILE A 152 11.39 -5.19 -26.04
CA ILE A 152 10.01 -5.38 -26.46
C ILE A 152 9.68 -4.31 -27.51
N GLU A 153 9.62 -4.70 -28.79
CA GLU A 153 9.05 -3.85 -29.84
C GLU A 153 7.54 -3.70 -29.60
N ALA A 154 7.13 -2.55 -29.08
CA ALA A 154 5.71 -2.24 -28.92
C ALA A 154 5.03 -2.15 -30.29
N LYS A 155 4.26 -3.18 -30.68
CA LYS A 155 3.35 -3.12 -31.83
C LYS A 155 2.27 -2.08 -31.57
N LYS A 156 2.47 -0.85 -32.06
CA LYS A 156 1.41 0.17 -32.10
C LYS A 156 0.34 -0.28 -33.09
N THR A 157 -0.79 -0.78 -32.58
CA THR A 157 -1.99 -0.99 -33.40
C THR A 157 -2.82 0.29 -33.38
N PHE A 158 -2.78 1.06 -34.46
CA PHE A 158 -3.71 2.17 -34.65
C PHE A 158 -4.97 1.61 -35.31
N VAL A 159 -6.08 1.58 -34.56
CA VAL A 159 -7.41 1.32 -35.12
C VAL A 159 -7.98 2.68 -35.51
N TYR A 160 -8.05 2.95 -36.81
CA TYR A 160 -8.87 4.05 -37.34
C TYR A 160 -10.24 3.49 -37.66
N THR A 161 -11.27 3.97 -36.97
CA THR A 161 -12.66 3.75 -37.37
C THR A 161 -13.06 4.90 -38.28
N LEU A 162 -13.47 4.59 -39.52
CA LEU A 162 -14.02 5.55 -40.49
C LEU A 162 -15.43 5.98 -40.10
#